data_AF-A0A537WZH6-F1
#
_entry.id   AF-A0A537WZH6-F1
#
_cell.length_a   1.000
_cell.length_b   1.000
_cell.length_c   1.000
_cell.angle_alpha   90.00
_cell.angle_beta   90.00
_cell.angle_gamma   90.00
#
_symmetry.space_group_name_H-M   'P 1'
#
loop_
_entity.id
_entity.type
_entity.pdbx_description
1 polymer ?
#
loop_
_entity_poly.entity_id
_entity_poly.type
_entity_poly.pdbx_seq_one_letter_code
_entity_poly.pdbx_strand_id
1 'polypeptide(L)'
;MHIARRFTTAGRDPYESVAFRSATSEIRNPDGSVVFAAEGIEVPAEWSQVACDILAQKYLRKAGVPARVAAVEEEGVPSWLWRRAADEAALAVLPKGERSCGETSAKQCFDRLAGTWTYWAWKGSYFDTEEDARTFFDELRLMLARQMGAPNSPQWFNTGLYWAYGIDGPAQGHYYVDYRTGKLRASESAYEHPQPHACFIQSVSDDLVNEGGIMDLWVREARLFKYGSGTGSNF
;
A
#
# COMPACT_ATOMS: atom_id res chain seq x y z
N MET A 1 -2.12 -18.25 -14.57
CA MET A 1 -1.42 -17.16 -15.30
C MET A 1 0.08 -17.37 -15.18
N HIS A 2 0.70 -17.74 -16.30
CA HIS A 2 2.15 -17.79 -16.43
C HIS A 2 2.75 -16.39 -16.49
N ILE A 3 3.85 -16.17 -15.77
CA ILE A 3 4.59 -14.90 -15.74
C ILE A 3 6.01 -15.13 -16.24
N ALA A 4 6.31 -14.56 -17.41
CA ALA A 4 7.66 -14.61 -17.95
C ALA A 4 8.57 -13.63 -17.20
N ARG A 5 9.68 -14.13 -16.64
CA ARG A 5 10.74 -13.31 -16.01
C ARG A 5 11.51 -12.55 -17.09
N ARG A 6 11.71 -11.24 -16.91
CA ARG A 6 12.26 -10.33 -17.94
C ARG A 6 13.42 -9.48 -17.41
N PHE A 7 13.25 -8.84 -16.26
CA PHE A 7 14.21 -7.86 -15.74
C PHE A 7 14.98 -8.38 -14.53
N THR A 8 14.47 -9.41 -13.86
CA THR A 8 15.04 -9.99 -12.64
C THR A 8 15.67 -11.36 -12.88
N THR A 9 16.39 -11.88 -11.89
CA THR A 9 16.98 -13.24 -11.93
C THR A 9 16.46 -14.03 -10.74
N ALA A 10 15.98 -15.26 -10.98
CA ALA A 10 15.43 -16.11 -9.93
C ALA A 10 16.45 -16.34 -8.80
N GLY A 11 16.00 -16.22 -7.56
CA GLY A 11 16.82 -16.41 -6.36
C GLY A 11 17.78 -15.25 -6.02
N ARG A 12 17.79 -14.16 -6.80
CA ARG A 12 18.54 -12.93 -6.49
C ARG A 12 17.62 -11.83 -5.99
N ASP A 13 18.17 -10.88 -5.23
CA ASP A 13 17.42 -9.71 -4.81
C ASP A 13 17.05 -8.86 -6.06
N PRO A 14 15.77 -8.53 -6.30
CA PRO A 14 15.38 -7.71 -7.45
C PRO A 14 16.04 -6.34 -7.47
N TYR A 15 16.48 -5.81 -6.31
CA TYR A 15 17.14 -4.52 -6.19
C TYR A 15 18.65 -4.56 -6.45
N GLU A 16 19.26 -5.74 -6.60
CA GLU A 16 20.73 -5.86 -6.73
C GLU A 16 21.28 -5.08 -7.93
N SER A 17 20.47 -4.92 -8.99
CA SER A 17 20.83 -4.16 -10.19
C SER A 17 20.49 -2.67 -10.14
N VAL A 18 20.05 -2.15 -9.00
CA VAL A 18 19.65 -0.75 -8.80
C VAL A 18 20.52 -0.15 -7.70
N ALA A 19 21.26 0.90 -8.01
CA ALA A 19 21.97 1.67 -6.99
C ALA A 19 20.96 2.44 -6.13
N PHE A 20 21.14 2.43 -4.81
CA PHE A 20 20.36 3.25 -3.87
C PHE A 20 21.25 4.31 -3.22
N ARG A 21 20.66 5.45 -2.88
CA ARG A 21 21.30 6.53 -2.14
C ARG A 21 20.42 6.99 -1.00
N SER A 22 21.04 7.62 0.00
CA SER A 22 20.33 8.37 1.03
C SER A 22 19.87 9.72 0.47
N ALA A 23 18.65 10.12 0.79
CA ALA A 23 18.07 11.41 0.44
C ALA A 23 17.40 12.05 1.66
N THR A 24 17.32 13.37 1.64
CA THR A 24 16.58 14.16 2.62
C THR A 24 15.47 14.91 1.91
N SER A 25 14.28 14.91 2.50
CA SER A 25 13.17 15.78 2.09
C SER A 25 12.85 16.76 3.19
N GLU A 26 12.75 18.04 2.83
CA GLU A 26 12.46 19.11 3.77
C GLU A 26 11.49 20.12 3.16
N ILE A 27 10.49 20.53 3.94
CA ILE A 27 9.58 21.63 3.60
C ILE A 27 9.85 22.74 4.61
N ARG A 28 10.10 23.96 4.11
CA ARG A 28 10.25 25.16 4.93
C ARG A 28 9.15 26.17 4.65
N ASN A 29 8.79 26.93 5.68
CA ASN A 29 7.99 28.14 5.56
C ASN A 29 8.81 29.27 4.92
N PRO A 30 8.17 30.37 4.45
CA PRO A 30 8.86 31.55 3.95
C PRO A 30 9.82 32.19 4.97
N ASP A 31 9.57 32.03 6.27
CA ASP A 31 10.43 32.49 7.36
C ASP A 31 11.63 31.57 7.65
N GLY A 32 11.77 30.47 6.89
CA GLY A 32 12.85 29.49 7.04
C GLY A 32 12.61 28.38 8.06
N SER A 33 11.50 28.44 8.83
CA SER A 33 11.16 27.38 9.79
C SER A 33 10.76 26.08 9.08
N VAL A 34 11.14 24.94 9.65
CA VAL A 34 10.89 23.60 9.06
C VAL A 34 9.46 23.14 9.38
N VAL A 35 8.68 22.87 8.34
CA VAL A 35 7.32 22.31 8.41
C VAL A 35 7.36 20.78 8.44
N PHE A 36 8.29 20.20 7.70
CA PHE A 36 8.48 18.76 7.59
C PHE A 36 9.94 18.48 7.26
N ALA A 37 10.53 17.49 7.91
CA ALA A 37 11.83 16.95 7.55
C ALA A 37 11.77 15.42 7.65
N ALA A 38 12.35 14.77 6.66
CA ALA A 38 12.60 13.34 6.65
C ALA A 38 13.99 13.12 6.06
N GLU A 39 14.92 12.73 6.92
CA GLU A 39 16.32 12.49 6.59
C GLU A 39 16.59 11.00 6.43
N GLY A 40 17.66 10.66 5.73
CA GLY A 40 18.14 9.28 5.67
C GLY A 40 17.25 8.34 4.85
N ILE A 41 16.43 8.89 3.94
CA ILE A 41 15.49 8.08 3.16
C ILE A 41 16.25 7.35 2.07
N GLU A 42 16.17 6.02 2.07
CA GLU A 42 16.80 5.20 1.04
C GLU A 42 15.93 5.19 -0.23
N VAL A 43 16.48 5.69 -1.34
CA VAL A 43 15.78 5.82 -2.64
C VAL A 43 16.68 5.36 -3.78
N PRO A 44 16.15 4.92 -4.93
CA PRO A 44 16.97 4.63 -6.10
C PRO A 44 17.80 5.86 -6.50
N ALA A 45 19.07 5.66 -6.81
CA ALA A 45 20.03 6.74 -7.02
C ALA A 45 19.65 7.66 -8.18
N GLU A 46 19.02 7.09 -9.21
CA GLU A 46 18.56 7.81 -10.41
C GLU A 46 17.30 8.66 -10.19
N TRP A 47 16.61 8.51 -9.05
CA TRP A 47 15.43 9.31 -8.77
C TRP A 47 15.80 10.79 -8.59
N SER A 48 15.02 11.66 -9.22
CA SER A 48 15.12 13.10 -9.02
C SER A 48 14.80 13.48 -7.57
N GLN A 49 15.34 14.61 -7.11
CA GLN A 49 15.01 15.13 -5.77
C GLN A 49 13.50 15.32 -5.59
N VAL A 50 12.80 15.81 -6.63
CA VAL A 50 11.34 15.97 -6.61
C VAL A 50 10.61 14.64 -6.39
N ALA A 51 11.07 13.54 -7.01
CA ALA A 51 10.50 12.22 -6.78
C ALA A 51 10.73 11.74 -5.34
N CYS A 52 11.93 12.02 -4.79
CA CYS A 52 12.26 11.71 -3.40
C CYS A 52 11.36 12.50 -2.44
N ASP A 53 11.14 13.78 -2.71
CA ASP A 53 10.29 14.66 -1.91
C ASP A 53 8.84 14.19 -1.91
N ILE A 54 8.30 13.86 -3.09
CA ILE A 54 6.93 13.34 -3.22
C ILE A 54 6.78 12.03 -2.44
N LEU A 55 7.74 11.10 -2.59
CA LEU A 55 7.74 9.83 -1.86
C LEU A 55 7.70 10.07 -0.34
N ALA A 56 8.62 10.88 0.17
CA ALA A 56 8.76 11.19 1.59
C ALA A 56 7.52 11.87 2.19
N GLN A 57 6.97 12.84 1.45
CA GLN A 57 5.91 13.68 1.96
C GLN A 57 4.53 13.01 1.89
N LYS A 58 4.32 12.15 0.89
CA LYS A 58 3.00 11.61 0.55
C LYS A 58 2.90 10.09 0.77
N TYR A 59 3.90 9.31 0.37
CA TYR A 59 3.72 7.86 0.20
C TYR A 59 4.39 7.00 1.26
N LEU A 60 5.48 7.45 1.87
CA LEU A 60 6.03 6.77 3.05
C LEU A 60 5.08 6.94 4.23
N ARG A 61 4.74 5.82 4.86
CA ARG A 61 3.96 5.80 6.09
C ARG A 61 4.79 6.44 7.20
N LYS A 62 4.40 7.62 7.67
CA LYS A 62 5.22 8.42 8.59
C LYS A 62 5.28 7.90 10.02
N ALA A 63 4.26 7.17 10.45
CA ALA A 63 4.14 6.66 11.81
C ALA A 63 3.19 5.44 11.87
N GLY A 64 3.28 4.69 12.97
CA GLY A 64 2.40 3.55 13.24
C GLY A 64 2.89 2.25 12.62
N VAL A 65 4.06 2.24 11.97
CA VAL A 65 4.70 1.00 11.53
C VAL A 65 5.32 0.33 12.76
N PRO A 66 4.99 -0.93 13.08
CA PRO A 66 5.64 -1.62 14.19
C PRO A 66 7.14 -1.76 13.92
N ALA A 67 7.97 -1.42 14.91
CA ALA A 67 9.43 -1.49 14.76
C ALA A 67 9.93 -2.94 14.60
N ARG A 68 9.13 -3.93 15.00
CA ARG A 68 9.38 -5.35 14.83
C ARG A 68 8.08 -6.03 14.37
N VAL A 69 8.20 -6.87 13.36
CA VAL A 69 7.09 -7.64 12.80
C VAL A 69 7.46 -9.11 12.68
N ALA A 70 6.49 -9.98 12.87
CA ALA A 70 6.62 -11.43 12.71
C ALA A 70 5.73 -11.91 11.56
N ALA A 71 6.14 -12.99 10.89
CA ALA A 71 5.30 -13.65 9.90
C ALA A 71 4.10 -14.30 10.59
N VAL A 72 2.92 -14.19 9.98
CA VAL A 72 1.72 -14.87 10.44
C VAL A 72 1.45 -16.04 9.51
N GLU A 73 1.62 -17.24 10.05
CA GLU A 73 1.39 -18.47 9.31
C GLU A 73 -0.05 -18.54 8.77
N GLU A 74 -0.15 -18.91 7.50
CA GLU A 74 -1.43 -19.01 6.83
C GLU A 74 -1.45 -20.25 5.92
N GLU A 75 -2.39 -21.15 6.20
CA GLU A 75 -2.55 -22.38 5.45
C GLU A 75 -2.87 -22.10 3.97
N GLY A 76 -2.18 -22.83 3.08
CA GLY A 76 -2.32 -22.67 1.64
C GLY A 76 -1.62 -21.44 1.05
N VAL A 77 -0.89 -20.67 1.87
CA VAL A 77 -0.03 -19.57 1.42
C VAL A 77 1.44 -19.97 1.64
N PRO A 78 2.31 -19.86 0.62
CA PRO A 78 3.75 -20.10 0.78
C PRO A 78 4.35 -19.19 1.85
N SER A 79 5.29 -19.71 2.64
CA SER A 79 5.84 -19.01 3.82
C SER A 79 6.52 -17.69 3.51
N TRP A 80 7.07 -17.53 2.31
CA TRP A 80 7.67 -16.28 1.85
C TRP A 80 6.64 -15.17 1.57
N LEU A 81 5.37 -15.55 1.35
CA LEU A 81 4.26 -14.65 1.00
C LEU A 81 3.31 -14.42 2.18
N TRP A 82 3.59 -15.03 3.34
CA TRP A 82 2.85 -14.77 4.57
C TRP A 82 2.86 -13.29 4.92
N ARG A 83 1.68 -12.81 5.31
CA ARG A 83 1.53 -11.48 5.88
C ARG A 83 2.35 -11.37 7.16
N ARG A 84 2.56 -10.13 7.58
CA ARG A 84 3.30 -9.76 8.78
C ARG A 84 2.35 -9.04 9.74
N ALA A 85 2.64 -9.13 11.03
CA ALA A 85 1.97 -8.37 12.07
C ALA A 85 2.98 -7.93 13.13
N ALA A 86 2.60 -6.99 13.99
CA ALA A 86 3.42 -6.57 15.12
C ALA A 86 3.88 -7.77 15.96
N ASP A 87 5.19 -7.88 16.18
CA ASP A 87 5.74 -8.90 17.08
C ASP A 87 5.70 -8.38 18.52
N GLU A 88 4.59 -8.63 19.22
CA GLU A 88 4.34 -8.10 20.56
C GLU A 88 5.44 -8.50 21.56
N ALA A 89 6.00 -9.71 21.44
CA ALA A 89 7.06 -10.18 22.30
C ALA A 89 8.37 -9.41 22.04
N ALA A 90 8.76 -9.24 20.78
CA ALA A 90 9.96 -8.48 20.42
C ALA A 90 9.80 -6.98 20.71
N LEU A 91 8.60 -6.43 20.53
CA LEU A 91 8.29 -5.03 20.82
C LEU A 91 8.29 -4.75 22.33
N ALA A 92 7.88 -5.70 23.17
CA ALA A 92 7.88 -5.54 24.62
C ALA A 92 9.28 -5.26 25.20
N VAL A 93 10.34 -5.75 24.53
CA VAL A 93 11.74 -5.53 24.93
C VAL A 93 12.24 -4.12 24.58
N LEU A 94 11.58 -3.42 23.65
CA LEU A 94 11.96 -2.06 23.25
C LEU A 94 11.35 -1.00 24.19
N PRO A 95 12.04 0.14 24.39
CA PRO A 95 11.45 1.31 25.03
C PRO A 95 10.16 1.73 24.33
N LYS A 96 9.16 2.21 25.09
CA LYS A 96 7.81 2.53 24.55
C LYS A 96 7.85 3.47 23.35
N GLY A 97 8.76 4.45 23.33
CA GLY A 97 8.94 5.41 22.24
C GLY A 97 9.57 4.83 20.97
N GLU A 98 10.14 3.63 21.04
CA GLU A 98 10.86 2.97 19.93
C GLU A 98 10.09 1.78 19.35
N ARG A 99 8.88 1.51 19.86
CA ARG A 99 8.03 0.39 19.39
C ARG A 99 7.34 0.68 18.05
N SER A 100 7.28 1.95 17.65
CA SER A 100 6.62 2.41 16.43
C SER A 100 7.54 3.35 15.66
N CYS A 101 7.55 3.24 14.34
CA CYS A 101 8.34 4.05 13.44
C CYS A 101 7.52 4.41 12.18
N GLY A 102 8.19 5.07 11.23
CA GLY A 102 7.72 5.23 9.86
C GLY A 102 8.55 4.42 8.87
N GLU A 103 8.08 4.32 7.64
CA GLU A 103 8.87 3.85 6.51
C GLU A 103 10.00 4.86 6.20
N THR A 104 11.21 4.34 5.97
CA THR A 104 12.43 5.10 5.71
C THR A 104 13.13 4.68 4.41
N SER A 105 12.59 3.70 3.68
CA SER A 105 13.11 3.26 2.39
C SER A 105 12.00 3.13 1.37
N ALA A 106 12.28 3.55 0.13
CA ALA A 106 11.41 3.30 -1.01
C ALA A 106 11.14 1.80 -1.21
N LYS A 107 12.10 0.93 -0.84
CA LYS A 107 11.94 -0.53 -0.90
C LYS A 107 10.76 -0.99 -0.06
N GLN A 108 10.55 -0.43 1.13
CA GLN A 108 9.40 -0.78 1.99
C GLN A 108 8.08 -0.52 1.29
N CYS A 109 7.98 0.62 0.59
CA CYS A 109 6.80 0.97 -0.19
C CYS A 109 6.60 0.01 -1.38
N PHE A 110 7.65 -0.28 -2.15
CA PHE A 110 7.57 -1.22 -3.27
C PHE A 110 7.21 -2.64 -2.80
N ASP A 111 7.81 -3.09 -1.70
CA ASP A 111 7.62 -4.42 -1.13
C ASP A 111 6.19 -4.62 -0.65
N ARG A 112 5.61 -3.65 0.08
CA ARG A 112 4.22 -3.78 0.53
C ARG A 112 3.22 -3.76 -0.63
N LEU A 113 3.48 -2.96 -1.67
CA LEU A 113 2.63 -2.90 -2.86
C LEU A 113 2.69 -4.24 -3.63
N ALA A 114 3.88 -4.62 -4.07
CA ALA A 114 4.09 -5.83 -4.86
C ALA A 114 3.69 -7.08 -4.05
N GLY A 115 4.01 -7.12 -2.76
CA GLY A 115 3.73 -8.25 -1.88
C GLY A 115 2.24 -8.46 -1.68
N THR A 116 1.48 -7.39 -1.41
CA THR A 116 0.02 -7.48 -1.29
C THR A 116 -0.66 -7.89 -2.58
N TRP A 117 -0.27 -7.31 -3.73
CA TRP A 117 -0.86 -7.73 -5.00
C TRP A 117 -0.56 -9.19 -5.31
N THR A 118 0.66 -9.64 -5.03
CA THR A 118 1.05 -11.06 -5.18
C THR A 118 0.25 -11.95 -4.24
N TYR A 119 0.08 -11.54 -2.98
CA TYR A 119 -0.70 -12.26 -1.97
C TYR A 119 -2.17 -12.40 -2.40
N TRP A 120 -2.81 -11.31 -2.84
CA TRP A 120 -4.19 -11.37 -3.33
C TRP A 120 -4.33 -12.24 -4.59
N ALA A 121 -3.41 -12.12 -5.54
CA ALA A 121 -3.39 -12.95 -6.75
C ALA A 121 -3.16 -14.44 -6.42
N TRP A 122 -2.32 -14.74 -5.44
CA TRP A 122 -2.13 -16.11 -4.94
C TRP A 122 -3.43 -16.65 -4.33
N LYS A 123 -4.05 -15.91 -3.41
CA LYS A 123 -5.32 -16.28 -2.77
C LYS A 123 -6.44 -16.49 -3.79
N GLY A 124 -6.45 -15.70 -4.87
CA GLY A 124 -7.37 -15.83 -5.98
C GLY A 124 -7.01 -16.92 -7.00
N SER A 125 -5.97 -17.73 -6.77
CA SER A 125 -5.51 -18.79 -7.67
C SER A 125 -5.17 -18.29 -9.08
N TYR A 126 -4.60 -17.09 -9.19
CA TYR A 126 -4.28 -16.49 -10.49
C TYR A 126 -3.03 -17.09 -11.13
N PHE A 127 -2.07 -17.60 -10.36
CA PHE A 127 -0.78 -18.10 -10.86
C PHE A 127 -0.84 -19.58 -11.24
N ASP A 128 -0.12 -19.98 -12.29
CA ASP A 128 -0.03 -21.39 -12.67
C ASP A 128 0.94 -22.16 -11.74
N THR A 129 1.98 -21.48 -11.26
CA THR A 129 2.99 -22.03 -10.34
C THR A 129 3.41 -21.03 -9.26
N GLU A 130 4.07 -21.51 -8.20
CA GLU A 130 4.72 -20.63 -7.21
C GLU A 130 5.82 -19.76 -7.83
N GLU A 131 6.53 -20.27 -8.85
CA GLU A 131 7.56 -19.48 -9.53
C GLU A 131 6.97 -18.30 -10.33
N ASP A 132 5.75 -18.44 -10.87
CA ASP A 132 5.04 -17.32 -11.49
C ASP A 132 4.73 -16.22 -10.46
N ALA A 133 4.33 -16.61 -9.24
CA ALA A 133 4.08 -15.68 -8.14
C ALA A 133 5.36 -14.96 -7.69
N ARG A 134 6.48 -15.69 -7.57
CA ARG A 134 7.79 -15.10 -7.26
C ARG A 134 8.25 -14.15 -8.35
N THR A 135 8.10 -14.55 -9.61
CA THR A 135 8.45 -13.71 -10.75
C THR A 135 7.61 -12.44 -10.75
N PHE A 136 6.30 -12.54 -10.53
CA PHE A 136 5.42 -11.37 -10.44
C PHE A 136 5.85 -10.41 -9.33
N PHE A 137 6.18 -10.94 -8.14
CA PHE A 137 6.65 -10.14 -7.02
C PHE A 137 7.98 -9.42 -7.34
N ASP A 138 8.97 -10.15 -7.85
CA ASP A 138 10.30 -9.62 -8.16
C ASP A 138 10.26 -8.57 -9.28
N GLU A 139 9.57 -8.87 -10.38
CA GLU A 139 9.47 -7.97 -11.54
C GLU A 139 8.80 -6.65 -11.16
N LEU A 140 7.70 -6.69 -10.38
CA LEU A 140 7.01 -5.46 -9.94
C LEU A 140 7.88 -4.60 -9.03
N ARG A 141 8.62 -5.21 -8.10
CA ARG A 141 9.56 -4.47 -7.22
C ARG A 141 10.60 -3.72 -8.03
N LEU A 142 11.19 -4.39 -9.03
CA LEU A 142 12.19 -3.77 -9.90
C LEU A 142 11.57 -2.71 -10.82
N MET A 143 10.41 -2.98 -11.41
CA MET A 143 9.69 -2.04 -12.27
C MET A 143 9.30 -0.75 -11.53
N LEU A 144 8.83 -0.86 -10.28
CA LEU A 144 8.54 0.31 -9.44
C LEU A 144 9.80 1.11 -9.11
N ALA A 145 10.89 0.42 -8.74
CA ALA A 145 12.18 1.08 -8.44
C ALA A 145 12.75 1.83 -9.64
N ARG A 146 12.62 1.26 -10.86
CA ARG A 146 13.06 1.87 -12.12
C ARG A 146 12.03 2.82 -12.75
N GLN A 147 10.92 3.10 -12.07
CA GLN A 147 9.82 3.93 -12.57
C GLN A 147 9.30 3.51 -13.96
N MET A 148 9.30 2.20 -14.26
CA MET A 148 8.79 1.64 -15.52
C MET A 148 7.26 1.66 -15.60
N GLY A 149 6.62 1.83 -14.45
CA GLY A 149 5.19 2.03 -14.28
C GLY A 149 4.90 2.51 -12.87
N ALA A 150 3.75 3.14 -12.68
CA ALA A 150 3.29 3.57 -11.37
C ALA A 150 1.77 3.37 -11.27
N PRO A 151 1.26 2.77 -10.17
CA PRO A 151 -0.16 2.73 -9.93
C PRO A 151 -0.69 4.12 -9.54
N ASN A 152 -2.02 4.27 -9.52
CA ASN A 152 -2.67 5.49 -9.02
C ASN A 152 -2.35 5.76 -7.54
N SER A 153 -2.48 7.01 -7.10
CA SER A 153 -2.06 7.45 -5.75
C SER A 153 -2.68 6.68 -4.58
N PRO A 154 -3.99 6.34 -4.55
CA PRO A 154 -4.58 5.49 -3.50
C PRO A 154 -3.88 4.15 -3.27
N GLN A 155 -3.31 3.54 -4.32
CA GLN A 155 -2.51 2.32 -4.17
C GLN A 155 -1.31 2.59 -3.26
N TRP A 156 -0.53 3.64 -3.56
CA TRP A 156 0.64 4.04 -2.77
C TRP A 156 0.29 4.35 -1.31
N PHE A 157 -0.87 4.95 -1.02
CA PHE A 157 -1.24 5.31 0.35
C PHE A 157 -1.64 4.11 1.20
N ASN A 158 -2.48 3.22 0.65
CA ASN A 158 -3.24 2.28 1.47
C ASN A 158 -2.84 0.81 1.27
N THR A 159 -2.27 0.47 0.12
CA THR A 159 -2.08 -0.93 -0.26
C THR A 159 -0.91 -1.55 0.49
N GLY A 160 -1.17 -2.70 1.09
CA GLY A 160 -0.20 -3.52 1.79
C GLY A 160 0.25 -3.04 3.15
N LEU A 161 -0.34 -1.99 3.70
CA LEU A 161 -0.12 -1.63 5.11
C LEU A 161 -0.54 -2.77 6.06
N TYR A 162 -1.67 -3.42 5.79
CA TYR A 162 -2.12 -4.58 6.56
C TYR A 162 -1.24 -5.81 6.31
N TRP A 163 -0.91 -6.11 5.06
CA TRP A 163 -0.12 -7.30 4.73
C TRP A 163 1.33 -7.20 5.22
N ALA A 164 1.99 -6.05 5.07
CA ALA A 164 3.40 -5.88 5.42
C ALA A 164 3.64 -5.58 6.91
N TYR A 165 2.64 -5.05 7.61
CA TYR A 165 2.83 -4.55 8.98
C TYR A 165 1.73 -4.95 9.96
N GLY A 166 0.61 -5.53 9.51
CA GLY A 166 -0.58 -5.76 10.32
C GLY A 166 -1.27 -4.46 10.74
N ILE A 167 -0.99 -3.34 10.07
CA ILE A 167 -1.65 -2.07 10.37
C ILE A 167 -3.11 -2.19 9.98
N ASP A 168 -3.99 -1.94 10.94
CA ASP A 168 -5.43 -1.97 10.76
C ASP A 168 -6.12 -0.78 11.47
N GLY A 169 -7.42 -0.63 11.24
CA GLY A 169 -8.29 0.34 11.88
C GLY A 169 -9.76 0.00 11.67
N PRO A 170 -10.67 0.69 12.37
CA PRO A 170 -12.10 0.41 12.26
C PRO A 170 -12.60 0.70 10.84
N ALA A 171 -13.57 -0.10 10.39
CA ALA A 171 -14.29 0.11 9.14
C ALA A 171 -14.71 1.58 8.94
N GLN A 172 -14.53 2.07 7.71
CA GLN A 172 -14.88 3.45 7.34
C GLN A 172 -15.98 3.50 6.26
N GLY A 173 -16.71 2.40 6.08
CA GLY A 173 -17.85 2.32 5.18
C GLY A 173 -17.51 2.20 3.70
N HIS A 174 -16.29 1.74 3.37
CA HIS A 174 -15.95 1.31 2.01
C HIS A 174 -16.33 -0.17 1.81
N TYR A 175 -16.39 -0.58 0.55
CA TYR A 175 -16.81 -1.90 0.13
C TYR A 175 -15.71 -2.55 -0.70
N TYR A 176 -15.70 -3.88 -0.73
CA TYR A 176 -14.86 -4.67 -1.61
C TYR A 176 -15.69 -5.80 -2.22
N VAL A 177 -15.21 -6.35 -3.33
CA VAL A 177 -15.81 -7.55 -3.93
C VAL A 177 -15.05 -8.76 -3.40
N ASP A 178 -15.78 -9.67 -2.73
CA ASP A 178 -15.23 -10.94 -2.28
C ASP A 178 -14.84 -11.78 -3.49
N TYR A 179 -13.54 -12.08 -3.63
CA TYR A 179 -13.00 -12.74 -4.83
C TYR A 179 -13.49 -14.18 -5.01
N ARG A 180 -14.01 -14.83 -3.96
CA ARG A 180 -14.52 -16.22 -4.04
C ARG A 180 -15.97 -16.24 -4.48
N THR A 181 -16.77 -15.33 -3.95
CA THR A 181 -18.22 -15.30 -4.15
C THR A 181 -18.67 -14.30 -5.21
N GLY A 182 -17.80 -13.36 -5.60
CA GLY A 182 -18.11 -12.25 -6.49
C GLY A 182 -19.09 -11.22 -5.89
N LYS A 183 -19.41 -11.32 -4.60
CA LYS A 183 -20.39 -10.45 -3.94
C LYS A 183 -19.72 -9.22 -3.35
N LEU A 184 -20.38 -8.07 -3.52
CA LEU A 184 -20.02 -6.84 -2.82
C LEU A 184 -20.24 -7.03 -1.32
N ARG A 185 -19.25 -6.67 -0.51
CA ARG A 185 -19.30 -6.70 0.96
C ARG A 185 -18.81 -5.39 1.55
N ALA A 186 -19.44 -4.98 2.64
CA ALA A 186 -18.91 -3.90 3.46
C ALA A 186 -17.60 -4.38 4.10
N SER A 187 -16.58 -3.54 4.10
CA SER A 187 -15.34 -3.86 4.80
C SER A 187 -15.52 -3.73 6.30
N GLU A 188 -15.03 -4.71 7.05
CA GLU A 188 -14.96 -4.68 8.52
C GLU A 188 -13.67 -4.02 9.03
N SER A 189 -12.71 -3.81 8.12
CA SER A 189 -11.36 -3.30 8.38
C SER A 189 -11.04 -2.09 7.52
N ALA A 190 -10.20 -1.18 8.01
CA ALA A 190 -9.73 -0.03 7.25
C ALA A 190 -8.68 -0.38 6.17
N TYR A 191 -7.92 -1.47 6.37
CA TYR A 191 -6.68 -1.72 5.62
C TYR A 191 -6.49 -3.15 5.12
N GLU A 192 -7.27 -4.14 5.57
CA GLU A 192 -7.22 -5.51 5.06
C GLU A 192 -7.69 -5.57 3.60
N HIS A 193 -8.80 -4.91 3.32
CA HIS A 193 -9.34 -4.65 1.99
C HIS A 193 -9.38 -3.14 1.74
N PRO A 194 -8.22 -2.48 1.61
CA PRO A 194 -8.15 -1.03 1.58
C PRO A 194 -8.84 -0.48 0.34
N GLN A 195 -9.28 0.77 0.39
CA GLN A 195 -9.74 1.53 -0.77
C GLN A 195 -8.55 2.01 -1.61
N PRO A 196 -8.25 1.39 -2.78
CA PRO A 196 -7.00 1.61 -3.48
C PRO A 196 -7.24 2.08 -4.92
N HIS A 197 -8.44 2.57 -5.24
CA HIS A 197 -8.84 3.02 -6.57
C HIS A 197 -9.05 4.53 -6.57
N ALA A 198 -8.68 5.21 -7.65
CA ALA A 198 -8.73 6.66 -7.72
C ALA A 198 -10.03 7.22 -8.30
N CYS A 199 -10.80 6.43 -9.05
CA CYS A 199 -11.91 6.94 -9.85
C CYS A 199 -13.19 6.13 -9.60
N PHE A 200 -14.28 6.82 -9.29
CA PHE A 200 -15.61 6.26 -9.08
C PHE A 200 -16.64 7.02 -9.89
N ILE A 201 -17.63 6.31 -10.41
CA ILE A 201 -18.85 6.90 -10.96
C ILE A 201 -20.02 6.44 -10.10
N GLN A 202 -20.87 7.38 -9.68
CA GLN A 202 -22.01 7.10 -8.83
C GLN A 202 -23.31 7.56 -9.49
N SER A 203 -24.39 6.87 -9.16
CA SER A 203 -25.75 7.29 -9.48
C SER A 203 -26.42 7.87 -8.24
N VAL A 204 -27.38 8.76 -8.47
CA VAL A 204 -28.28 9.30 -7.47
C VAL A 204 -29.71 9.21 -8.01
N SER A 205 -30.64 8.85 -7.14
CA SER A 205 -32.07 8.92 -7.43
C SER A 205 -32.63 10.26 -6.92
N ASP A 206 -33.71 10.74 -7.54
CA ASP A 206 -34.46 11.91 -7.06
C ASP A 206 -35.25 11.57 -5.79
N ASP A 207 -34.50 11.28 -4.72
CA ASP A 207 -34.95 11.01 -3.38
C ASP A 207 -34.03 11.75 -2.42
N LEU A 208 -34.59 12.43 -1.42
CA LEU A 208 -33.79 13.29 -0.56
C LEU A 208 -32.98 12.51 0.48
N VAL A 209 -33.57 11.54 1.18
CA VAL A 209 -33.04 11.02 2.45
C VAL A 209 -32.86 9.50 2.52
N ASN A 210 -33.41 8.74 1.57
CA ASN A 210 -33.29 7.30 1.55
C ASN A 210 -31.97 6.85 0.90
N GLU A 211 -31.66 5.55 1.06
CA GLU A 211 -30.50 4.93 0.42
C GLU A 211 -30.56 5.11 -1.11
N GLY A 212 -29.44 5.51 -1.71
CA GLY A 212 -29.38 5.88 -3.14
C GLY A 212 -29.87 7.29 -3.47
N GLY A 213 -30.42 8.02 -2.49
CA GLY A 213 -30.82 9.43 -2.61
C GLY A 213 -29.66 10.42 -2.46
N ILE A 214 -30.00 11.72 -2.41
CA ILE A 214 -29.07 12.85 -2.42
C ILE A 214 -28.20 12.87 -1.16
N MET A 215 -28.80 12.72 0.03
CA MET A 215 -28.04 12.75 1.29
C MET A 215 -27.15 11.51 1.46
N ASP A 216 -27.58 10.35 0.93
CA ASP A 216 -26.73 9.15 0.90
C ASP A 216 -25.56 9.32 -0.09
N LEU A 217 -25.78 9.91 -1.27
CA LEU A 217 -24.69 10.24 -2.21
C LEU A 217 -23.62 11.09 -1.52
N TRP A 218 -24.01 12.13 -0.79
CA TRP A 218 -23.07 12.99 -0.06
C TRP A 218 -22.18 12.19 0.92
N VAL A 219 -22.78 11.27 1.67
CA VAL A 219 -22.04 10.39 2.60
C VAL A 219 -21.11 9.44 1.83
N ARG A 220 -21.57 8.86 0.71
CA ARG A 220 -20.77 7.95 -0.11
C ARG A 220 -19.57 8.68 -0.73
N GLU A 221 -19.75 9.88 -1.28
CA GLU A 221 -18.66 10.69 -1.84
C GLU A 221 -17.65 11.09 -0.76
N ALA A 222 -18.11 11.53 0.42
CA ALA A 222 -17.24 11.87 1.54
C ALA A 222 -16.33 10.70 1.97
N ARG A 223 -16.86 9.47 1.96
CA ARG A 223 -16.08 8.25 2.25
C ARG A 223 -15.01 7.99 1.20
N LEU A 224 -15.29 8.23 -0.08
CA LEU A 224 -14.31 8.08 -1.16
C LEU A 224 -13.18 9.11 -1.04
N PHE A 225 -13.51 10.38 -0.76
CA PHE A 225 -12.50 11.44 -0.57
C PHE A 225 -11.57 11.17 0.62
N LYS A 226 -12.09 10.58 1.70
CA LYS A 226 -11.30 10.22 2.89
C LYS A 226 -10.07 9.37 2.57
N TYR A 227 -10.15 8.52 1.54
CA TYR A 227 -9.08 7.62 1.12
C TYR A 227 -8.31 8.10 -0.13
N GLY A 228 -8.57 9.33 -0.57
CA GLY A 228 -7.87 9.95 -1.71
C GLY A 228 -8.44 9.56 -3.07
N SER A 229 -9.67 9.05 -3.14
CA SER A 229 -10.37 8.76 -4.39
C SER A 229 -11.17 9.97 -4.87
N GLY A 230 -11.25 10.17 -6.18
CA GLY A 230 -12.20 11.07 -6.85
C GLY A 230 -13.47 10.33 -7.27
N THR A 231 -14.56 11.08 -7.36
CA THR A 231 -15.89 10.58 -7.73
C THR A 231 -16.58 11.56 -8.68
N GLY A 232 -17.39 11.02 -9.60
CA GLY A 232 -18.29 11.79 -10.46
C GLY A 232 -19.69 11.18 -10.41
N SER A 233 -20.70 12.03 -10.43
CA SER A 233 -22.08 11.61 -10.23
C SER A 233 -22.96 12.04 -11.41
N ASN A 234 -23.82 11.15 -11.88
CA ASN A 234 -24.86 11.48 -12.84
C ASN A 234 -26.12 11.92 -12.08
N PHE A 235 -26.45 13.21 -12.18
CA PHE A 235 -27.56 13.87 -11.48
C PHE A 235 -28.84 13.87 -12.32
#